data_AF-A0A4Q2XUD1-F1
#
_entry.id   AF-A0A4Q2XUD1-F1
#
_cell.length_a   1.000
_cell.length_b   1.000
_cell.length_c   1.000
_cell.angle_alpha   90.00
_cell.angle_beta   90.00
_cell.angle_gamma   90.00
#
_symmetry.space_group_name_H-M   'P 1'
#
loop_
_entity.id
_entity.type
_entity.pdbx_description
1 polymer ?
#
loop_
_entity_poly.entity_id
_entity_poly.type
_entity_poly.pdbx_seq_one_letter_code
_entity_poly.pdbx_strand_id
1 'polypeptide(L)'
;MAEGSLNTTHGNYTGARGHNNTVHAHFAQALGTNLVNNSIFSTVVGMDNAPFGTETDAAAKTTWRAQDSVFVVGNGNGTVKSNALVITKGGAVSIPSGPLTVGGYPVLTTGSGSLNAGGGTLSNGGLFAVGQTSSASGQGSAALGKENTALGLWSLATGWGSQARGNESSATGRQTKAYGFASFAGGWKSEAGAPGGENLTDGDHPGAFSFSFGKETKAKGTGSAAIGYQSASPAHSSFAAGYKNGAFGAGSVAIGWDNKSWKRGQTVLGRRNAYPSSPADPQGADQLNSPISEEDEVLVVGGGNDTVRKNALTVKAGGNVKTRARWRPPEPSSHSPWC
;
A
#
# COMPACT_ATOMS: atom_id res chain seq x y z
N MET A 1 -11.97 41.64 36.49
CA MET A 1 -11.39 41.34 37.81
C MET A 1 -9.92 41.04 37.60
N ALA A 2 -9.04 41.74 38.32
CA ALA A 2 -7.58 41.57 38.24
C ALA A 2 -7.07 41.15 39.62
N GLU A 3 -6.46 39.98 39.73
CA GLU A 3 -5.98 39.40 40.99
C GLU A 3 -4.49 39.05 40.91
N GLY A 4 -3.69 39.46 41.88
CA GLY A 4 -2.23 39.37 41.84
C GLY A 4 -1.59 40.72 41.51
N SER A 5 -0.46 40.74 40.80
CA SER A 5 0.32 41.95 40.56
C SER A 5 0.47 42.28 39.08
N LEU A 6 0.42 43.58 38.74
CA LEU A 6 0.61 44.11 37.38
C LEU A 6 -0.37 43.57 36.33
N ASN A 7 -1.55 43.09 36.73
CA ASN A 7 -2.55 42.65 35.76
C ASN A 7 -3.39 43.83 35.26
N THR A 8 -3.73 43.81 33.97
CA THR A 8 -4.55 44.82 33.32
C THR A 8 -5.70 44.17 32.57
N THR A 9 -6.92 44.69 32.74
CA THR A 9 -8.11 44.20 32.05
C THR A 9 -8.88 45.35 31.42
N HIS A 10 -9.14 45.29 30.12
CA HIS A 10 -9.82 46.36 29.36
C HIS A 10 -11.25 46.00 28.93
N GLY A 11 -11.54 44.71 28.71
CA GLY A 11 -12.86 44.25 28.25
C GLY A 11 -13.89 44.09 29.38
N ASN A 12 -15.17 44.09 29.02
CA ASN A 12 -16.27 43.72 29.93
C ASN A 12 -16.21 42.23 30.29
N TYR A 13 -16.55 41.90 31.54
CA TYR A 13 -16.60 40.52 32.05
C TYR A 13 -15.27 39.77 31.89
N THR A 14 -14.16 40.44 32.19
CA THR A 14 -12.80 39.91 32.06
C THR A 14 -12.22 39.43 33.37
N GLY A 15 -11.28 38.48 33.30
CA GLY A 15 -10.53 37.97 34.44
C GLY A 15 -9.04 37.87 34.16
N ALA A 16 -8.19 38.48 34.98
CA ALA A 16 -6.74 38.29 34.94
C ALA A 16 -6.25 37.87 36.32
N ARG A 17 -5.58 36.72 36.44
CA ARG A 17 -5.01 36.23 37.71
C ARG A 17 -3.55 35.84 37.54
N GLY A 18 -2.70 36.31 38.44
CA GLY A 18 -1.27 36.01 38.48
C GLY A 18 -0.42 37.26 38.35
N HIS A 19 0.60 37.25 37.49
CA HIS A 19 1.54 38.36 37.35
C HIS A 19 1.62 38.91 35.92
N ASN A 20 1.50 40.23 35.76
CA ASN A 20 1.77 40.92 34.50
C ASN A 20 0.93 40.43 33.30
N ASN A 21 -0.34 40.07 33.52
CA ASN A 21 -1.22 39.62 32.44
C ASN A 21 -2.10 40.76 31.92
N THR A 22 -2.34 40.78 30.61
CA THR A 22 -3.19 41.77 29.95
C THR A 22 -4.35 41.09 29.22
N VAL A 23 -5.58 41.43 29.58
CA VAL A 23 -6.80 40.95 28.91
C VAL A 23 -7.49 42.11 28.20
N HIS A 24 -7.51 42.06 26.88
CA HIS A 24 -8.08 43.11 26.04
C HIS A 24 -9.51 42.81 25.61
N ALA A 25 -9.86 41.54 25.39
CA ALA A 25 -11.15 41.15 24.84
C ALA A 25 -12.27 41.03 25.88
N HIS A 26 -13.52 41.12 25.44
CA HIS A 26 -14.68 40.89 26.30
C HIS A 26 -14.82 39.39 26.65
N PHE A 27 -15.35 39.07 27.83
CA PHE A 27 -15.60 37.69 28.29
C PHE A 27 -14.36 36.79 28.27
N ALA A 28 -13.16 37.37 28.38
CA ALA A 28 -11.90 36.68 28.21
C ALA A 28 -11.12 36.58 29.54
N GLN A 29 -10.28 35.55 29.65
CA GLN A 29 -9.53 35.25 30.87
C GLN A 29 -8.04 34.99 30.61
N ALA A 30 -7.19 35.42 31.53
CA ALA A 30 -5.76 35.10 31.57
C ALA A 30 -5.35 34.62 32.97
N LEU A 31 -4.71 33.44 33.05
CA LEU A 31 -4.30 32.82 34.31
C LEU A 31 -2.82 32.40 34.24
N GLY A 32 -1.93 33.16 34.86
CA GLY A 32 -0.50 32.84 34.83
C GLY A 32 0.42 34.06 34.87
N THR A 33 1.48 34.06 34.05
CA THR A 33 2.47 35.13 34.03
C THR A 33 2.74 35.65 32.63
N ASN A 34 2.73 36.97 32.46
CA ASN A 34 3.08 37.67 31.22
C ASN A 34 2.25 37.20 30.00
N LEU A 35 0.95 36.97 30.24
CA LEU A 35 0.00 36.51 29.23
C LEU A 35 -0.75 37.69 28.61
N VAL A 36 -1.04 37.59 27.30
CA VAL A 36 -1.90 38.53 26.58
C VAL A 36 -3.07 37.77 25.95
N ASN A 37 -4.29 38.21 26.27
CA ASN A 37 -5.52 37.68 25.71
C ASN A 37 -6.29 38.75 24.92
N ASN A 38 -6.26 38.61 23.59
CA ASN A 38 -6.91 39.51 22.63
C ASN A 38 -8.22 38.98 22.04
N SER A 39 -8.66 37.79 22.46
CA SER A 39 -9.74 37.05 21.79
C SER A 39 -10.98 36.92 22.66
N ILE A 40 -12.15 37.32 22.16
CA ILE A 40 -13.42 37.24 22.90
C ILE A 40 -13.74 35.80 23.30
N PHE A 41 -14.36 35.59 24.47
CA PHE A 41 -14.76 34.27 24.97
C PHE A 41 -13.61 33.25 25.00
N SER A 42 -12.39 33.70 25.29
CA SER A 42 -11.23 32.83 25.30
C SER A 42 -10.54 32.79 26.66
N THR A 43 -9.84 31.69 26.93
CA THR A 43 -9.01 31.53 28.12
C THR A 43 -7.56 31.27 27.72
N VAL A 44 -6.64 32.02 28.31
CA VAL A 44 -5.19 31.85 28.13
C VAL A 44 -4.58 31.47 29.48
N VAL A 45 -3.76 30.43 29.52
CA VAL A 45 -3.10 29.96 30.74
C VAL A 45 -1.60 29.76 30.54
N GLY A 46 -0.82 29.72 31.62
CA GLY A 46 0.61 29.38 31.58
C GLY A 46 1.53 30.60 31.64
N MET A 47 2.58 30.63 30.82
CA MET A 47 3.56 31.71 30.83
C MET A 47 3.92 32.15 29.42
N ASP A 48 4.04 33.47 29.21
CA ASP A 48 4.62 34.04 28.00
C ASP A 48 4.02 33.50 26.69
N ASN A 49 2.70 33.54 26.55
CA ASN A 49 2.04 33.08 25.34
C ASN A 49 2.41 33.96 24.13
N ALA A 50 2.48 33.36 22.94
CA ALA A 50 2.46 34.11 21.70
C ALA A 50 1.00 34.57 21.45
N PRO A 51 0.69 35.87 21.55
CA PRO A 51 -0.69 36.34 21.54
C PRO A 51 -1.34 36.07 20.18
N PHE A 52 -2.61 35.64 20.21
CA PHE A 52 -3.38 35.52 18.97
C PHE A 52 -3.82 36.91 18.51
N GLY A 53 -3.51 37.27 17.26
CA GLY A 53 -3.81 38.59 16.71
C GLY A 53 -3.03 39.73 17.38
N THR A 54 -3.30 40.96 16.93
CA THR A 54 -2.69 42.16 17.52
C THR A 54 -3.63 42.81 18.52
N GLU A 55 -3.07 43.64 19.41
CA GLU A 55 -3.88 44.47 20.32
C GLU A 55 -4.78 45.46 19.58
N THR A 56 -4.53 45.72 18.29
CA THR A 56 -5.32 46.65 17.46
C THR A 56 -6.50 45.99 16.75
N ASP A 57 -6.64 44.66 16.77
CA ASP A 57 -7.79 43.98 16.15
C ASP A 57 -9.03 44.12 17.03
N ALA A 58 -9.80 45.18 16.81
CA ALA A 58 -11.04 45.46 17.53
C ALA A 58 -12.08 44.33 17.39
N ALA A 59 -12.07 43.63 16.27
CA ALA A 59 -13.06 42.61 15.99
C ALA A 59 -12.72 41.28 16.67
N ALA A 60 -11.44 40.91 16.82
CA ALA A 60 -11.03 39.76 17.66
C ALA A 60 -11.51 39.93 19.13
N LYS A 61 -11.62 41.17 19.61
CA LYS A 61 -12.05 41.49 20.97
C LYS A 61 -13.55 41.40 21.21
N THR A 62 -14.36 41.48 20.15
CA THR A 62 -15.82 41.70 20.24
C THR A 62 -16.67 40.72 19.41
N THR A 63 -16.09 40.09 18.39
CA THR A 63 -16.82 39.28 17.40
C THR A 63 -16.37 37.83 17.46
N TRP A 64 -17.32 36.89 17.38
CA TRP A 64 -17.00 35.47 17.29
C TRP A 64 -16.53 35.11 15.87
N ARG A 65 -15.24 34.81 15.71
CA ARG A 65 -14.63 34.39 14.43
C ARG A 65 -14.02 33.00 14.55
N ALA A 66 -14.26 32.13 13.58
CA ALA A 66 -13.81 30.74 13.64
C ALA A 66 -12.28 30.58 13.76
N GLN A 67 -11.50 31.49 13.17
CA GLN A 67 -10.03 31.45 13.28
C GLN A 67 -9.49 31.86 14.66
N ASP A 68 -10.25 32.58 15.48
CA ASP A 68 -9.74 33.11 16.74
C ASP A 68 -9.61 32.03 17.81
N SER A 69 -8.68 32.20 18.74
CA SER A 69 -8.50 31.26 19.84
C SER A 69 -9.72 31.21 20.77
N VAL A 70 -10.04 30.03 21.30
CA VAL A 70 -10.94 29.82 22.45
C VAL A 70 -10.14 29.35 23.67
N PHE A 71 -9.04 28.61 23.47
CA PHE A 71 -8.16 28.19 24.56
C PHE A 71 -6.69 28.20 24.13
N VAL A 72 -5.81 28.73 24.98
CA VAL A 72 -4.36 28.77 24.72
C VAL A 72 -3.58 28.40 25.98
N VAL A 73 -2.55 27.57 25.84
CA VAL A 73 -1.54 27.31 26.88
C VAL A 73 -0.22 27.91 26.42
N GLY A 74 0.23 28.98 27.08
CA GLY A 74 1.54 29.59 26.88
C GLY A 74 2.65 28.79 27.55
N ASN A 75 3.76 28.62 26.85
CA ASN A 75 4.98 27.96 27.36
C ASN A 75 6.25 28.73 26.97
N GLY A 76 6.16 30.05 26.86
CA GLY A 76 7.34 30.89 26.73
C GLY A 76 8.19 30.89 28.00
N ASN A 77 9.30 31.61 27.96
CA ASN A 77 10.36 31.53 28.98
C ASN A 77 10.90 32.90 29.45
N GLY A 78 10.07 33.94 29.42
CA GLY A 78 10.43 35.32 29.77
C GLY A 78 11.14 36.09 28.66
N THR A 79 11.76 35.41 27.68
CA THR A 79 12.44 36.04 26.54
C THR A 79 11.77 35.71 25.21
N VAL A 80 11.31 34.47 25.04
CA VAL A 80 10.61 34.01 23.85
C VAL A 80 9.15 33.75 24.20
N LYS A 81 8.24 34.36 23.45
CA LYS A 81 6.80 34.08 23.52
C LYS A 81 6.48 32.81 22.73
N SER A 82 5.75 31.86 23.32
CA SER A 82 5.40 30.59 22.66
C SER A 82 4.12 29.97 23.24
N ASN A 83 3.48 29.12 22.43
CA ASN A 83 2.28 28.38 22.83
C ASN A 83 2.52 26.87 22.75
N ALA A 84 2.20 26.16 23.83
CA ALA A 84 2.17 24.70 23.87
C ALA A 84 0.90 24.13 23.21
N LEU A 85 -0.23 24.82 23.36
CA LEU A 85 -1.53 24.37 22.84
C LEU A 85 -2.35 25.58 22.42
N VAL A 86 -3.01 25.50 21.27
CA VAL A 86 -4.01 26.48 20.82
C VAL A 86 -5.21 25.74 20.27
N ILE A 87 -6.39 26.06 20.79
CA ILE A 87 -7.69 25.63 20.28
C ILE A 87 -8.41 26.86 19.72
N THR A 88 -8.89 26.80 18.47
CA THR A 88 -9.68 27.88 17.86
C THR A 88 -11.18 27.68 18.05
N LYS A 89 -11.95 28.75 17.90
CA LYS A 89 -13.42 28.75 17.95
C LYS A 89 -14.06 27.85 16.89
N GLY A 90 -13.37 27.67 15.76
CA GLY A 90 -13.76 26.72 14.70
C GLY A 90 -13.42 25.26 15.02
N GLY A 91 -12.89 24.95 16.21
CA GLY A 91 -12.60 23.59 16.67
C GLY A 91 -11.21 23.05 16.27
N ALA A 92 -10.35 23.85 15.64
CA ALA A 92 -8.99 23.41 15.30
C ALA A 92 -8.11 23.37 16.56
N VAL A 93 -7.37 22.27 16.77
CA VAL A 93 -6.39 22.10 17.85
C VAL A 93 -4.99 22.05 17.27
N SER A 94 -4.05 22.82 17.82
CA SER A 94 -2.65 22.87 17.38
C SER A 94 -1.67 22.84 18.56
N ILE A 95 -0.48 22.29 18.34
CA ILE A 95 0.64 22.23 19.30
C ILE A 95 1.84 22.92 18.65
N PRO A 96 1.92 24.27 18.71
CA PRO A 96 2.92 25.04 17.95
C PRO A 96 4.36 24.77 18.36
N SER A 97 4.59 24.38 19.62
CA SER A 97 5.94 24.18 20.17
C SER A 97 6.55 22.80 19.92
N GLY A 98 5.91 21.91 19.15
CA GLY A 98 6.45 20.59 18.81
C GLY A 98 5.40 19.50 18.54
N PRO A 99 5.80 18.27 18.19
CA PRO A 99 4.85 17.18 17.98
C PRO A 99 4.20 16.75 19.30
N LEU A 100 2.92 16.36 19.27
CA LEU A 100 2.30 15.62 20.38
C LEU A 100 3.14 14.37 20.62
N THR A 101 3.53 14.05 21.86
CA THR A 101 4.22 12.78 22.15
C THR A 101 3.43 11.92 23.14
N VAL A 102 3.44 10.60 22.94
CA VAL A 102 2.91 9.61 23.89
C VAL A 102 4.03 8.60 24.15
N GLY A 103 4.50 8.50 25.40
CA GLY A 103 5.62 7.62 25.75
C GLY A 103 6.96 8.01 25.09
N GLY A 104 7.16 9.28 24.73
CA GLY A 104 8.37 9.78 24.06
C GLY A 104 8.35 9.69 22.53
N TYR A 105 7.31 9.12 21.93
CA TYR A 105 7.16 9.02 20.47
C TYR A 105 6.21 10.08 19.93
N PRO A 106 6.53 10.76 18.82
CA PRO A 106 5.64 11.74 18.20
C PRO A 106 4.38 11.10 17.57
N VAL A 107 3.22 11.67 17.87
CA VAL A 107 1.86 11.22 17.53
C VAL A 107 1.12 12.24 16.65
N LEU A 108 1.61 13.49 16.48
CA LEU A 108 0.93 14.50 15.68
C LEU A 108 1.89 15.46 14.98
N THR A 109 1.72 15.64 13.67
CA THR A 109 2.29 16.77 12.89
C THR A 109 1.15 17.63 12.37
N THR A 110 1.21 18.93 12.66
CA THR A 110 0.17 19.93 12.41
C THR A 110 0.00 20.26 10.92
N GLY A 111 -1.22 20.11 10.40
CA GLY A 111 -1.64 20.57 9.07
C GLY A 111 -2.88 19.82 8.58
N SER A 112 -4.01 20.53 8.44
CA SER A 112 -5.29 20.11 7.84
C SER A 112 -5.62 18.60 7.82
N GLY A 113 -6.35 18.15 8.83
CA GLY A 113 -7.30 17.03 8.71
C GLY A 113 -6.87 15.65 9.19
N SER A 114 -5.60 15.41 9.56
CA SER A 114 -5.03 14.06 9.68
C SER A 114 -4.90 13.46 11.08
N LEU A 115 -5.66 12.40 11.40
CA LEU A 115 -5.40 11.57 12.58
C LEU A 115 -4.26 10.61 12.26
N ASN A 116 -3.09 10.96 12.76
CA ASN A 116 -1.83 10.40 12.39
C ASN A 116 -1.34 9.43 13.48
N ALA A 117 -2.02 8.28 13.63
CA ALA A 117 -1.59 7.24 14.57
C ALA A 117 -0.39 6.48 13.98
N GLY A 118 0.78 7.13 13.96
CA GLY A 118 2.03 6.65 13.37
C GLY A 118 2.24 7.16 11.94
N GLY A 119 2.87 8.33 11.78
CA GLY A 119 3.38 8.89 10.52
C GLY A 119 2.54 8.74 9.22
N GLY A 120 1.58 9.64 8.99
CA GLY A 120 0.95 10.04 7.74
C GLY A 120 -0.57 9.87 7.58
N THR A 121 -1.37 10.92 7.81
CA THR A 121 -2.59 11.28 7.03
C THR A 121 -4.02 10.77 7.35
N LEU A 122 -4.94 11.74 7.52
CA LEU A 122 -6.28 11.88 6.92
C LEU A 122 -6.31 13.27 6.23
N SER A 123 -6.37 13.37 4.91
CA SER A 123 -6.69 14.67 4.28
C SER A 123 -7.46 14.44 2.99
N ASN A 124 -8.64 15.08 2.93
CA ASN A 124 -9.48 15.39 1.77
C ASN A 124 -9.17 14.56 0.50
N GLY A 125 -9.85 13.43 0.34
CA GLY A 125 -9.64 12.49 -0.78
C GLY A 125 -9.55 11.01 -0.39
N GLY A 126 -9.75 10.65 0.89
CA GLY A 126 -9.75 9.25 1.34
C GLY A 126 -8.35 8.60 1.44
N LEU A 127 -7.30 9.41 1.57
CA LEU A 127 -5.93 8.92 1.77
C LEU A 127 -5.71 8.45 3.22
N PHE A 128 -5.15 7.26 3.42
CA PHE A 128 -4.89 6.70 4.75
C PHE A 128 -3.50 6.03 4.82
N ALA A 129 -2.51 6.66 5.45
CA ALA A 129 -1.21 6.03 5.67
C ALA A 129 -0.92 5.84 7.17
N VAL A 130 -0.31 4.72 7.52
CA VAL A 130 0.04 4.41 8.91
C VAL A 130 1.37 3.65 8.91
N GLY A 131 2.34 4.14 9.66
CA GLY A 131 3.62 3.51 9.94
C GLY A 131 4.82 4.22 9.29
N GLN A 132 6.03 3.90 9.77
CA GLN A 132 7.25 4.62 9.43
C GLN A 132 7.43 4.72 7.91
N THR A 133 7.58 5.95 7.41
CA THR A 133 7.88 6.27 6.00
C THR A 133 6.91 5.66 4.98
N SER A 134 5.68 5.35 5.38
CA SER A 134 4.61 4.94 4.47
C SER A 134 3.93 6.15 3.84
N SER A 135 3.50 6.04 2.58
CA SER A 135 2.89 7.14 1.81
C SER A 135 1.73 6.63 0.96
N ALA A 136 0.61 7.34 1.03
CA ALA A 136 -0.57 7.13 0.19
C ALA A 136 -0.85 8.43 -0.60
N SER A 137 -0.89 8.36 -1.93
CA SER A 137 -1.04 9.55 -2.80
C SER A 137 -2.14 9.42 -3.85
N GLY A 138 -2.61 8.20 -4.16
CA GLY A 138 -3.76 8.02 -5.06
C GLY A 138 -5.07 8.26 -4.31
N GLN A 139 -6.05 8.97 -4.87
CA GLN A 139 -7.32 9.22 -4.18
C GLN A 139 -7.95 7.89 -3.69
N GLY A 140 -8.38 7.84 -2.43
CA GLY A 140 -8.91 6.64 -1.80
C GLY A 140 -7.89 5.54 -1.47
N SER A 141 -6.59 5.82 -1.59
CA SER A 141 -5.52 4.84 -1.33
C SER A 141 -5.14 4.72 0.14
N ALA A 142 -4.63 3.55 0.50
CA ALA A 142 -4.14 3.27 1.85
C ALA A 142 -2.75 2.60 1.88
N ALA A 143 -1.87 3.05 2.77
CA ALA A 143 -0.52 2.51 2.96
C ALA A 143 -0.22 2.17 4.43
N LEU A 144 -0.18 0.89 4.80
CA LEU A 144 -0.17 0.40 6.19
C LEU A 144 1.06 -0.44 6.53
N GLY A 145 1.92 0.03 7.43
CA GLY A 145 3.15 -0.63 7.86
C GLY A 145 4.38 0.24 7.61
N LYS A 146 5.53 -0.36 7.31
CA LYS A 146 6.79 0.38 7.14
C LYS A 146 7.16 0.50 5.66
N GLU A 147 7.54 1.70 5.22
CA GLU A 147 8.07 1.98 3.86
C GLU A 147 7.11 1.57 2.73
N ASN A 148 5.79 1.59 2.97
CA ASN A 148 4.81 1.23 1.93
C ASN A 148 4.45 2.43 1.06
N THR A 149 4.07 2.18 -0.19
CA THR A 149 3.67 3.22 -1.13
C THR A 149 2.40 2.82 -1.88
N ALA A 150 1.31 3.56 -1.68
CA ALA A 150 0.06 3.38 -2.41
C ALA A 150 -0.16 4.59 -3.34
N LEU A 151 0.11 4.41 -4.64
CA LEU A 151 0.09 5.48 -5.65
C LEU A 151 -1.19 5.47 -6.51
N GLY A 152 -1.78 4.30 -6.73
CA GLY A 152 -2.97 4.16 -7.58
C GLY A 152 -4.25 4.66 -6.89
N LEU A 153 -5.23 5.08 -7.68
CA LEU A 153 -6.59 5.37 -7.19
C LEU A 153 -7.16 4.13 -6.50
N TRP A 154 -7.76 4.26 -5.32
CA TRP A 154 -8.32 3.15 -4.53
C TRP A 154 -7.34 2.00 -4.25
N SER A 155 -6.02 2.28 -4.23
CA SER A 155 -5.00 1.26 -4.04
C SER A 155 -4.70 0.96 -2.57
N LEU A 156 -4.23 -0.25 -2.27
CA LEU A 156 -3.86 -0.68 -0.91
C LEU A 156 -2.44 -1.25 -0.88
N ALA A 157 -1.53 -0.64 -0.12
CA ALA A 157 -0.21 -1.20 0.16
C ALA A 157 -0.08 -1.54 1.66
N THR A 158 0.27 -2.78 2.02
CA THR A 158 0.45 -3.17 3.41
C THR A 158 1.65 -4.11 3.64
N GLY A 159 2.28 -4.00 4.81
CA GLY A 159 3.44 -4.80 5.24
C GLY A 159 4.75 -4.01 5.32
N TRP A 160 5.82 -4.47 4.66
CA TRP A 160 7.14 -3.78 4.65
C TRP A 160 7.68 -3.59 3.22
N GLY A 161 7.80 -2.34 2.78
CA GLY A 161 8.36 -2.00 1.46
C GLY A 161 7.45 -2.35 0.28
N SER A 162 6.14 -2.49 0.51
CA SER A 162 5.15 -2.88 -0.51
C SER A 162 4.69 -1.68 -1.34
N GLN A 163 4.40 -1.90 -2.63
CA GLN A 163 4.04 -0.85 -3.58
C GLN A 163 2.78 -1.21 -4.37
N ALA A 164 1.69 -0.47 -4.17
CA ALA A 164 0.46 -0.58 -4.94
C ALA A 164 0.38 0.61 -5.91
N ARG A 165 0.77 0.41 -7.17
CA ARG A 165 0.92 1.49 -8.16
C ARG A 165 -0.23 1.56 -9.15
N GLY A 166 -0.84 0.43 -9.50
CA GLY A 166 -2.01 0.44 -10.37
C GLY A 166 -3.26 0.96 -9.66
N ASN A 167 -4.19 1.55 -10.40
CA ASN A 167 -5.50 1.85 -9.83
C ASN A 167 -6.21 0.56 -9.42
N GLU A 168 -6.92 0.60 -8.30
CA GLU A 168 -7.61 -0.53 -7.67
C GLU A 168 -6.66 -1.70 -7.31
N SER A 169 -5.34 -1.45 -7.30
CA SER A 169 -4.35 -2.49 -7.01
C SER A 169 -4.14 -2.71 -5.52
N SER A 170 -3.72 -3.91 -5.15
CA SER A 170 -3.39 -4.26 -3.77
C SER A 170 -2.06 -4.99 -3.67
N ALA A 171 -1.13 -4.46 -2.87
CA ALA A 171 0.18 -5.02 -2.59
C ALA A 171 0.31 -5.33 -1.09
N THR A 172 0.29 -6.61 -0.72
CA THR A 172 0.29 -7.08 0.67
C THR A 172 1.50 -7.96 0.97
N GLY A 173 2.30 -7.63 1.97
CA GLY A 173 3.42 -8.45 2.44
C GLY A 173 4.75 -7.70 2.47
N ARG A 174 5.84 -8.39 2.14
CA ARG A 174 7.20 -7.81 2.20
C ARG A 174 7.75 -7.62 0.79
N GLN A 175 8.02 -6.37 0.43
CA GLN A 175 8.58 -5.98 -0.87
C GLN A 175 7.72 -6.43 -2.06
N THR A 176 6.40 -6.49 -1.89
CA THR A 176 5.47 -6.86 -2.98
C THR A 176 5.14 -5.64 -3.86
N LYS A 177 4.82 -5.89 -5.13
CA LYS A 177 4.55 -4.83 -6.10
C LYS A 177 3.34 -5.18 -6.96
N ALA A 178 2.30 -4.34 -6.91
CA ALA A 178 1.12 -4.44 -7.76
C ALA A 178 1.13 -3.24 -8.72
N TYR A 179 1.58 -3.47 -9.96
CA TYR A 179 1.73 -2.44 -11.00
C TYR A 179 0.50 -2.31 -11.90
N GLY A 180 -0.20 -3.43 -12.17
CA GLY A 180 -1.33 -3.43 -13.09
C GLY A 180 -2.60 -2.85 -12.48
N PHE A 181 -3.47 -2.28 -13.32
CA PHE A 181 -4.86 -1.96 -12.95
C PHE A 181 -5.56 -3.18 -12.33
N ALA A 182 -6.25 -3.00 -11.21
CA ALA A 182 -6.95 -4.06 -10.46
C ALA A 182 -6.09 -5.31 -10.20
N SER A 183 -4.77 -5.14 -10.07
CA SER A 183 -3.84 -6.25 -9.81
C SER A 183 -3.66 -6.52 -8.31
N PHE A 184 -3.32 -7.76 -7.97
CA PHE A 184 -3.06 -8.17 -6.59
C PHE A 184 -1.69 -8.84 -6.46
N ALA A 185 -0.83 -8.35 -5.56
CA ALA A 185 0.47 -8.93 -5.24
C ALA A 185 0.61 -9.23 -3.74
N GLY A 186 0.68 -10.51 -3.38
CA GLY A 186 0.76 -10.99 -2.00
C GLY A 186 2.03 -11.81 -1.67
N GLY A 187 2.58 -11.64 -0.46
CA GLY A 187 3.66 -12.50 0.10
C GLY A 187 5.04 -11.84 0.19
N TRP A 188 6.10 -12.45 -0.35
CA TRP A 188 7.48 -11.88 -0.32
C TRP A 188 8.04 -11.68 -1.72
N LYS A 189 8.36 -10.44 -2.09
CA LYS A 189 8.92 -10.08 -3.41
C LYS A 189 8.06 -10.55 -4.59
N SER A 190 6.75 -10.67 -4.38
CA SER A 190 5.79 -11.02 -5.43
C SER A 190 5.45 -9.79 -6.28
N GLU A 191 5.30 -9.98 -7.58
CA GLU A 191 4.99 -8.93 -8.54
C GLU A 191 3.75 -9.30 -9.35
N ALA A 192 2.79 -8.38 -9.43
CA ALA A 192 1.61 -8.44 -10.28
C ALA A 192 1.64 -7.24 -11.25
N GLY A 193 1.60 -7.54 -12.53
CA GLY A 193 1.74 -6.64 -13.65
C GLY A 193 3.16 -6.14 -13.94
N ALA A 194 3.24 -5.14 -14.80
CA ALA A 194 4.49 -4.48 -15.19
C ALA A 194 4.32 -2.95 -15.15
N PRO A 195 5.42 -2.19 -14.98
CA PRO A 195 5.38 -0.72 -15.11
C PRO A 195 4.76 -0.31 -16.45
N GLY A 196 3.94 0.74 -16.45
CA GLY A 196 3.14 1.17 -17.61
C GLY A 196 1.73 0.59 -17.66
N GLY A 197 1.38 -0.35 -16.77
CA GLY A 197 0.04 -0.94 -16.66
C GLY A 197 -0.89 -0.27 -15.65
N GLU A 198 -0.58 0.95 -15.18
CA GLU A 198 -1.19 1.53 -13.97
C GLU A 198 -2.64 2.00 -14.16
N ASN A 199 -3.03 2.38 -15.38
CA ASN A 199 -4.35 2.94 -15.71
C ASN A 199 -5.05 2.17 -16.83
N LEU A 200 -6.39 2.12 -16.82
CA LEU A 200 -7.23 1.70 -17.96
C LEU A 200 -7.53 2.88 -18.90
N THR A 201 -6.54 3.37 -19.63
CA THR A 201 -6.74 4.24 -20.80
C THR A 201 -6.54 3.43 -22.08
N ASP A 202 -7.40 3.59 -23.07
CA ASP A 202 -7.35 2.97 -24.40
C ASP A 202 -5.94 2.48 -24.85
N GLY A 203 -5.73 1.15 -24.80
CA GLY A 203 -4.45 0.51 -25.16
C GLY A 203 -4.27 -0.90 -24.60
N ASP A 204 -3.06 -1.46 -24.79
CA ASP A 204 -2.65 -2.72 -24.18
C ASP A 204 -2.18 -2.47 -22.73
N HIS A 205 -2.80 -3.13 -21.76
CA HIS A 205 -2.56 -2.91 -20.33
C HIS A 205 -1.73 -4.04 -19.74
N PRO A 206 -0.39 -3.95 -19.76
CA PRO A 206 0.45 -5.04 -19.33
C PRO A 206 0.19 -5.39 -17.87
N GLY A 207 -0.47 -6.54 -17.67
CA GLY A 207 -0.73 -7.07 -16.35
C GLY A 207 -1.91 -6.48 -15.61
N ALA A 208 -2.82 -5.78 -16.28
CA ALA A 208 -4.14 -5.50 -15.70
C ALA A 208 -4.82 -6.80 -15.28
N PHE A 209 -5.54 -6.77 -14.15
CA PHE A 209 -6.23 -7.91 -13.54
C PHE A 209 -5.31 -9.08 -13.16
N SER A 210 -3.99 -8.87 -13.07
CA SER A 210 -3.06 -9.94 -12.73
C SER A 210 -3.07 -10.27 -11.22
N PHE A 211 -2.85 -11.54 -10.90
CA PHE A 211 -2.86 -12.05 -9.52
C PHE A 211 -1.55 -12.79 -9.20
N SER A 212 -0.80 -12.31 -8.22
CA SER A 212 0.48 -12.90 -7.80
C SER A 212 0.47 -13.16 -6.31
N PHE A 213 0.66 -14.40 -5.87
CA PHE A 213 0.67 -14.73 -4.44
C PHE A 213 1.75 -15.78 -4.08
N GLY A 214 2.58 -15.45 -3.11
CA GLY A 214 3.59 -16.36 -2.56
C GLY A 214 4.96 -15.71 -2.42
N LYS A 215 6.01 -16.41 -2.82
CA LYS A 215 7.41 -15.96 -2.69
C LYS A 215 8.05 -15.84 -4.07
N GLU A 216 8.45 -14.62 -4.43
CA GLU A 216 9.11 -14.30 -5.71
C GLU A 216 8.26 -14.69 -6.95
N THR A 217 6.93 -14.65 -6.84
CA THR A 217 6.01 -14.93 -7.96
C THR A 217 5.87 -13.72 -8.88
N LYS A 218 5.62 -13.95 -10.18
CA LYS A 218 5.53 -12.89 -11.19
C LYS A 218 4.37 -13.13 -12.16
N ALA A 219 3.23 -12.47 -11.97
CA ALA A 219 2.12 -12.49 -12.92
C ALA A 219 2.17 -11.21 -13.76
N LYS A 220 2.68 -11.26 -15.00
CA LYS A 220 2.93 -10.04 -15.82
C LYS A 220 1.95 -9.87 -16.98
N GLY A 221 1.31 -10.94 -17.41
CA GLY A 221 0.32 -10.86 -18.48
C GLY A 221 -1.02 -10.33 -17.98
N THR A 222 -1.78 -9.70 -18.86
CA THR A 222 -3.17 -9.27 -18.58
C THR A 222 -4.02 -10.48 -18.20
N GLY A 223 -4.74 -10.41 -17.08
CA GLY A 223 -5.54 -11.52 -16.54
C GLY A 223 -4.71 -12.75 -16.13
N SER A 224 -3.38 -12.64 -16.02
CA SER A 224 -2.52 -13.76 -15.65
C SER A 224 -2.48 -14.01 -14.14
N ALA A 225 -2.13 -15.23 -13.73
CA ALA A 225 -2.01 -15.57 -12.32
C ALA A 225 -0.79 -16.44 -12.01
N ALA A 226 -0.03 -16.06 -10.97
CA ALA A 226 1.16 -16.77 -10.51
C ALA A 226 1.11 -17.04 -8.99
N ILE A 227 1.12 -18.32 -8.60
CA ILE A 227 0.96 -18.73 -7.19
C ILE A 227 2.11 -19.65 -6.75
N GLY A 228 2.64 -19.47 -5.55
CA GLY A 228 3.63 -20.36 -4.92
C GLY A 228 5.03 -19.77 -4.80
N TYR A 229 6.07 -20.50 -5.22
CA TYR A 229 7.47 -20.09 -5.08
C TYR A 229 8.14 -19.95 -6.44
N GLN A 230 8.62 -18.75 -6.79
CA GLN A 230 9.33 -18.47 -8.05
C GLN A 230 8.54 -18.85 -9.32
N SER A 231 7.20 -18.89 -9.23
CA SER A 231 6.33 -19.16 -10.38
C SER A 231 6.08 -17.88 -11.18
N ALA A 232 6.03 -17.99 -12.50
CA ALA A 232 5.87 -16.86 -13.41
C ALA A 232 4.78 -17.10 -14.46
N SER A 233 3.93 -16.11 -14.67
CA SER A 233 2.86 -16.12 -15.68
C SER A 233 2.96 -14.85 -16.54
N PRO A 234 3.92 -14.79 -17.47
CA PRO A 234 4.17 -13.58 -18.26
C PRO A 234 3.16 -13.34 -19.39
N ALA A 235 2.43 -14.37 -19.82
CA ALA A 235 1.54 -14.29 -20.98
C ALA A 235 0.10 -13.87 -20.62
N HIS A 236 -0.63 -13.31 -21.57
CA HIS A 236 -2.06 -12.98 -21.42
C HIS A 236 -2.87 -14.22 -20.98
N SER A 237 -3.72 -14.07 -19.97
CA SER A 237 -4.58 -15.11 -19.38
C SER A 237 -3.87 -16.42 -19.01
N SER A 238 -2.57 -16.36 -18.74
CA SER A 238 -1.80 -17.54 -18.35
C SER A 238 -1.92 -17.82 -16.84
N PHE A 239 -1.69 -19.08 -16.44
CA PHE A 239 -1.70 -19.49 -15.03
C PHE A 239 -0.51 -20.36 -14.67
N ALA A 240 0.26 -19.98 -13.65
CA ALA A 240 1.37 -20.76 -13.12
C ALA A 240 1.26 -20.99 -11.60
N ALA A 241 1.27 -22.24 -11.13
CA ALA A 241 1.10 -22.54 -9.70
C ALA A 241 2.05 -23.63 -9.19
N GLY A 242 2.73 -23.37 -8.06
CA GLY A 242 3.66 -24.30 -7.42
C GLY A 242 5.08 -23.75 -7.32
N TYR A 243 6.09 -24.60 -7.52
CA TYR A 243 7.51 -24.25 -7.42
C TYR A 243 8.14 -24.05 -8.80
N LYS A 244 8.68 -22.87 -9.11
CA LYS A 244 9.44 -22.53 -10.33
C LYS A 244 8.70 -22.74 -11.67
N ASN A 245 7.37 -22.71 -11.70
CA ASN A 245 6.62 -22.89 -12.94
C ASN A 245 6.67 -21.64 -13.84
N GLY A 246 6.48 -21.82 -15.14
CA GLY A 246 6.43 -20.72 -16.11
C GLY A 246 5.34 -20.95 -17.16
N ALA A 247 4.38 -20.03 -17.26
CA ALA A 247 3.31 -20.09 -18.25
C ALA A 247 3.48 -18.99 -19.31
N PHE A 248 4.19 -19.33 -20.39
CA PHE A 248 4.65 -18.41 -21.43
C PHE A 248 3.77 -18.36 -22.66
N GLY A 249 2.84 -19.31 -22.84
CA GLY A 249 1.83 -19.23 -23.89
C GLY A 249 0.59 -18.45 -23.43
N ALA A 250 -0.06 -17.71 -24.33
CA ALA A 250 -1.34 -17.08 -24.01
C ALA A 250 -2.39 -18.14 -23.62
N GLY A 251 -3.11 -17.94 -22.51
CA GLY A 251 -4.05 -18.93 -21.99
C GLY A 251 -3.41 -20.24 -21.49
N SER A 252 -2.08 -20.30 -21.38
CA SER A 252 -1.39 -21.54 -20.99
C SER A 252 -1.37 -21.73 -19.48
N VAL A 253 -1.26 -22.99 -19.05
CA VAL A 253 -1.30 -23.43 -17.65
C VAL A 253 -0.04 -24.22 -17.33
N ALA A 254 0.65 -23.88 -16.23
CA ALA A 254 1.81 -24.62 -15.74
C ALA A 254 1.71 -24.87 -14.22
N ILE A 255 1.46 -26.12 -13.81
CA ILE A 255 1.21 -26.47 -12.40
C ILE A 255 2.19 -27.56 -11.94
N GLY A 256 2.76 -27.39 -10.74
CA GLY A 256 3.59 -28.40 -10.09
C GLY A 256 5.00 -27.92 -9.78
N TRP A 257 6.03 -28.61 -10.27
CA TRP A 257 7.43 -28.32 -9.96
C TRP A 257 8.28 -28.12 -11.22
N ASP A 258 8.70 -26.89 -11.45
CA ASP A 258 9.63 -26.46 -12.51
C ASP A 258 9.14 -26.86 -13.91
N ASN A 259 7.86 -26.62 -14.17
CA ASN A 259 7.24 -26.80 -15.47
C ASN A 259 7.25 -25.53 -16.32
N LYS A 260 7.24 -25.68 -17.64
CA LYS A 260 7.23 -24.59 -18.62
C LYS A 260 6.20 -24.89 -19.71
N SER A 261 5.12 -24.10 -19.78
CA SER A 261 4.15 -24.13 -20.88
C SER A 261 4.47 -23.00 -21.87
N TRP A 262 4.71 -23.34 -23.13
CA TRP A 262 5.20 -22.42 -24.15
C TRP A 262 4.16 -22.06 -25.20
N LYS A 263 3.19 -22.95 -25.41
CA LYS A 263 2.20 -22.83 -26.49
C LYS A 263 0.90 -22.24 -26.00
N ARG A 264 0.19 -21.55 -26.89
CA ARG A 264 -1.13 -20.99 -26.62
C ARG A 264 -2.09 -22.10 -26.17
N GLY A 265 -2.79 -21.89 -25.05
CA GLY A 265 -3.73 -22.86 -24.47
C GLY A 265 -3.11 -24.14 -23.92
N GLN A 266 -1.78 -24.29 -23.93
CA GLN A 266 -1.13 -25.51 -23.46
C GLN A 266 -1.26 -25.68 -21.94
N THR A 267 -1.61 -26.88 -21.51
CA THR A 267 -1.60 -27.27 -20.10
C THR A 267 -0.41 -28.18 -19.80
N VAL A 268 0.40 -27.81 -18.81
CA VAL A 268 1.55 -28.57 -18.34
C VAL A 268 1.43 -28.84 -16.85
N LEU A 269 1.45 -30.11 -16.46
CA LEU A 269 1.31 -30.58 -15.08
C LEU A 269 2.52 -31.38 -14.62
N GLY A 270 2.67 -31.61 -13.32
CA GLY A 270 3.62 -32.59 -12.77
C GLY A 270 4.97 -31.99 -12.39
N ARG A 271 6.07 -32.64 -12.76
CA ARG A 271 7.43 -32.19 -12.40
C ARG A 271 8.35 -32.21 -13.61
N ARG A 272 9.03 -31.07 -13.83
CA ARG A 272 10.14 -30.92 -14.78
C ARG A 272 9.82 -31.53 -16.15
N ASN A 273 8.80 -30.99 -16.82
CA ASN A 273 8.52 -31.35 -18.22
C ASN A 273 9.73 -31.04 -19.11
N ALA A 274 9.88 -31.86 -20.16
CA ALA A 274 10.85 -31.63 -21.21
C ALA A 274 10.51 -30.34 -21.97
N TYR A 275 11.55 -29.63 -22.43
CA TYR A 275 11.35 -28.52 -23.36
C TYR A 275 10.78 -29.05 -24.68
N PRO A 276 9.95 -28.26 -25.37
CA PRO A 276 9.56 -28.58 -26.73
C PRO A 276 10.81 -28.69 -27.61
N SER A 277 10.75 -29.50 -28.66
CA SER A 277 11.86 -29.73 -29.60
C SER A 277 12.28 -28.48 -30.39
N SER A 278 11.50 -27.40 -30.33
CA SER A 278 11.89 -26.06 -30.78
C SER A 278 11.63 -25.06 -29.65
N PRO A 279 12.65 -24.72 -28.84
CA PRO A 279 12.55 -23.62 -27.89
C PRO A 279 12.70 -22.33 -28.67
N ALA A 280 11.62 -21.83 -29.29
CA ALA A 280 11.61 -20.45 -29.69
C ALA A 280 11.70 -19.60 -28.41
N ASP A 281 12.77 -18.82 -28.32
CA ASP A 281 13.04 -17.86 -27.24
C ASP A 281 11.78 -17.02 -26.95
N PRO A 282 11.22 -17.08 -25.72
CA PRO A 282 9.93 -16.49 -25.37
C PRO A 282 9.95 -14.96 -25.21
N GLN A 283 11.03 -14.28 -25.58
CA GLN A 283 11.13 -12.82 -25.44
C GLN A 283 10.41 -12.04 -26.56
N GLY A 284 9.94 -12.72 -27.61
CA GLY A 284 9.13 -12.09 -28.67
C GLY A 284 7.64 -12.25 -28.44
N ALA A 285 6.92 -11.15 -28.22
CA ALA A 285 5.45 -11.10 -28.08
C ALA A 285 4.70 -11.75 -29.25
N ASP A 286 5.35 -11.88 -30.41
CA ASP A 286 4.76 -12.31 -31.68
C ASP A 286 4.46 -13.82 -31.76
N GLN A 287 5.09 -14.65 -30.92
CA GLN A 287 4.86 -16.10 -30.88
C GLN A 287 3.72 -16.51 -29.93
N LEU A 288 3.17 -15.58 -29.13
CA LEU A 288 2.15 -15.87 -28.13
C LEU A 288 0.71 -15.95 -28.68
N ASN A 289 0.46 -15.39 -29.87
CA ASN A 289 -0.86 -15.27 -30.48
C ASN A 289 -1.08 -16.13 -31.73
N SER A 290 -0.08 -16.88 -32.19
CA SER A 290 -0.21 -17.74 -33.38
C SER A 290 -1.34 -18.79 -33.21
N PRO A 291 -2.07 -19.13 -34.29
CA PRO A 291 -3.04 -20.23 -34.27
C PRO A 291 -2.39 -21.54 -33.81
N ILE A 292 -3.14 -22.35 -33.09
CA ILE A 292 -2.68 -23.68 -32.65
C ILE A 292 -2.58 -24.58 -33.88
N SER A 293 -1.41 -25.17 -34.10
CA SER A 293 -1.19 -26.21 -35.12
C SER A 293 -1.57 -27.59 -34.59
N GLU A 294 -1.95 -28.52 -35.47
CA GLU A 294 -2.18 -29.93 -35.10
C GLU A 294 -0.95 -30.59 -34.45
N GLU A 295 0.24 -30.07 -34.71
CA GLU A 295 1.50 -30.55 -34.15
C GLU A 295 1.83 -29.98 -32.76
N ASP A 296 1.13 -28.93 -32.34
CA ASP A 296 1.36 -28.30 -31.04
C ASP A 296 0.91 -29.20 -29.89
N GLU A 297 1.75 -29.29 -28.86
CA GLU A 297 1.45 -30.02 -27.64
C GLU A 297 0.44 -29.22 -26.79
N VAL A 298 -0.78 -29.75 -26.62
CA VAL A 298 -1.86 -29.09 -25.86
C VAL A 298 -1.93 -29.55 -24.41
N LEU A 299 -1.54 -30.79 -24.11
CA LEU A 299 -1.43 -31.30 -22.74
C LEU A 299 -0.11 -32.06 -22.56
N VAL A 300 0.64 -31.70 -21.53
CA VAL A 300 1.90 -32.36 -21.15
C VAL A 300 1.88 -32.67 -19.66
N VAL A 301 2.22 -33.89 -19.28
CA VAL A 301 2.46 -34.26 -17.88
C VAL A 301 3.94 -34.57 -17.70
N GLY A 302 4.62 -33.71 -16.95
CA GLY A 302 6.02 -33.87 -16.57
C GLY A 302 6.21 -34.99 -15.55
N GLY A 303 7.19 -35.85 -15.80
CA GLY A 303 7.63 -36.94 -14.92
C GLY A 303 9.15 -36.91 -14.71
N GLY A 304 9.74 -35.72 -14.77
CA GLY A 304 11.16 -35.49 -14.53
C GLY A 304 11.55 -35.64 -13.06
N ASN A 305 12.86 -35.73 -12.82
CA ASN A 305 13.47 -35.77 -11.50
C ASN A 305 14.45 -34.58 -11.33
N ASP A 306 15.24 -34.56 -10.25
CA ASP A 306 16.15 -33.44 -9.95
C ASP A 306 17.23 -33.16 -11.00
N THR A 307 17.53 -34.12 -11.87
CA THR A 307 18.59 -33.98 -12.88
C THR A 307 18.06 -34.03 -14.31
N VAL A 308 16.90 -34.65 -14.54
CA VAL A 308 16.39 -34.92 -15.90
C VAL A 308 14.95 -34.44 -16.06
N ARG A 309 14.73 -33.60 -17.09
CA ARG A 309 13.39 -33.22 -17.55
C ARG A 309 12.79 -34.31 -18.43
N LYS A 310 11.53 -34.70 -18.20
CA LYS A 310 10.86 -35.76 -18.97
C LYS A 310 9.35 -35.53 -19.01
N ASN A 311 8.72 -35.98 -20.11
CA ASN A 311 7.27 -36.07 -20.23
C ASN A 311 6.84 -37.53 -20.01
N ALA A 312 5.86 -37.73 -19.13
CA ALA A 312 5.16 -39.01 -18.92
C ALA A 312 4.02 -39.18 -19.93
N LEU A 313 3.33 -38.07 -20.26
CA LEU A 313 2.24 -37.97 -21.23
C LEU A 313 2.41 -36.70 -22.05
N THR A 314 2.16 -36.79 -23.35
CA THR A 314 2.03 -35.65 -24.27
C THR A 314 0.82 -35.90 -25.17
N VAL A 315 -0.03 -34.90 -25.34
CA VAL A 315 -1.17 -34.87 -26.27
C VAL A 315 -1.00 -33.68 -27.21
N LYS A 316 -1.11 -33.92 -28.51
CA LYS A 316 -1.08 -32.88 -29.55
C LYS A 316 -2.47 -32.42 -29.94
N ALA A 317 -2.59 -31.23 -30.51
CA ALA A 317 -3.88 -30.67 -30.93
C ALA A 317 -4.58 -31.54 -31.99
N GLY A 318 -3.82 -32.19 -32.88
CA GLY A 318 -4.34 -33.16 -33.85
C GLY A 318 -4.73 -34.52 -33.26
N GLY A 319 -4.76 -34.67 -31.94
CA GLY A 319 -5.24 -35.89 -31.26
C GLY A 319 -4.17 -36.96 -31.01
N ASN A 320 -2.95 -36.78 -31.50
CA ASN A 320 -1.85 -37.72 -31.28
C ASN A 320 -1.45 -37.75 -29.79
N VAL A 321 -1.43 -38.94 -29.18
CA VAL A 321 -1.06 -39.15 -27.77
C VAL A 321 0.22 -39.98 -27.68
N LYS A 322 1.18 -39.49 -26.90
CA LYS A 322 2.41 -40.19 -26.56
C LYS A 322 2.48 -40.41 -25.05
N THR A 323 2.60 -41.68 -24.64
CA THR A 323 2.90 -42.05 -23.26
C THR A 323 4.27 -42.70 -23.18
N ARG A 324 4.97 -42.55 -22.06
CA ARG A 324 6.10 -43.42 -21.75
C ARG A 324 5.54 -44.80 -21.39
N ALA A 325 6.10 -45.85 -22.00
CA ALA A 325 5.63 -47.25 -22.00
C ALA A 325 4.82 -47.69 -20.77
N ARG A 326 3.74 -48.46 -21.02
CA ARG A 326 2.76 -48.96 -20.04
C ARG A 326 3.40 -49.33 -18.70
N TRP A 327 2.79 -48.89 -17.61
CA TRP A 327 2.92 -49.56 -16.33
C TRP A 327 2.40 -51.00 -16.52
N ARG A 328 3.31 -51.95 -16.81
CA ARG A 328 3.01 -53.36 -16.62
C ARG A 328 3.09 -53.59 -15.12
N PRO A 329 2.01 -53.98 -14.42
CA PRO A 329 2.18 -54.60 -13.11
C PRO A 329 3.18 -55.76 -13.28
N PRO A 330 3.97 -56.11 -12.24
CA PRO A 330 4.81 -57.31 -12.32
C PRO A 330 3.91 -58.46 -12.76
N GLU A 331 4.24 -59.09 -13.90
CA GLU A 331 3.55 -60.32 -14.30
C GLU A 331 3.69 -61.28 -13.11
N PRO A 332 2.60 -61.91 -12.63
CA PRO A 332 2.75 -62.97 -11.65
C PRO A 332 3.73 -63.96 -12.27
N SER A 333 4.85 -64.20 -11.56
CA SER A 333 5.91 -65.08 -12.04
C SER A 333 5.26 -66.36 -12.56
N SER A 334 5.34 -66.60 -13.86
CA SER A 334 5.00 -67.90 -14.43
C SER A 334 6.00 -68.91 -13.87
N HIS A 335 5.68 -69.47 -12.70
CA HIS A 335 6.23 -70.75 -12.29
C HIS A 335 5.58 -71.81 -13.18
N SER A 336 6.36 -72.27 -14.15
CA SER A 336 6.38 -73.65 -14.64
C SER A 336 7.54 -73.73 -15.64
N PRO A 337 8.29 -74.85 -15.74
CA PRO A 337 7.81 -76.22 -15.48
C PRO A 337 8.85 -77.17 -14.84
N TRP A 338 8.48 -78.00 -13.86
CA TRP A 338 9.05 -79.36 -13.71
C TRP A 338 8.05 -80.25 -12.93
N CYS A 339 7.87 -81.47 -13.46
CA CYS A 339 6.94 -82.54 -13.11
C CYS A 339 5.53 -82.45 -13.72
#